data_AF-A6JQC8-F1
#
_entry.id   AF-A6JQC8-F1
#
_cell.length_a   1.000
_cell.length_b   1.000
_cell.length_c   1.000
_cell.angle_alpha   90.00
_cell.angle_beta   90.00
_cell.angle_gamma   90.00
#
_symmetry.space_group_name_H-M   'P 1'
#
loop_
_entity.id
_entity.type
_entity.pdbx_description
1 polymer ?
#
loop_
_entity_poly.entity_id
_entity_poly.type
_entity_poly.pdbx_seq_one_letter_code
_entity_poly.pdbx_strand_id
1 'polypeptide(L)'
;MSLLRLASVALSAPHTPLRLLARGLAAMAEPLKSVDYEVFGTVQGVCFRMYTEGEAKKRGLVGWVKNTSKGTVTGQVQGPEEKVNSMKSWLSKVGSPSSRIDRADFSNEKTISKLEYSNFSIRY
;
A
#
# COMPACT_ATOMS: atom_id res chain seq x y z
N MET A 1 -15.12 -39.92 54.91
CA MET A 1 -14.17 -38.80 55.07
C MET A 1 -13.25 -38.80 53.85
N SER A 2 -13.13 -37.63 53.19
CA SER A 2 -12.04 -37.27 52.26
C SER A 2 -11.94 -38.04 50.94
N LEU A 3 -11.58 -37.45 49.80
CA LEU A 3 -11.41 -36.06 49.35
C LEU A 3 -11.08 -36.17 47.85
N LEU A 4 -11.62 -35.28 47.03
CA LEU A 4 -11.04 -34.69 45.80
C LEU A 4 -10.37 -35.57 44.71
N ARG A 5 -10.85 -35.42 43.46
CA ARG A 5 -10.24 -34.62 42.35
C ARG A 5 -11.03 -34.88 41.06
N LEU A 6 -11.71 -33.90 40.46
CA LEU A 6 -11.26 -32.83 39.55
C LEU A 6 -10.53 -33.30 38.27
N ALA A 7 -10.92 -32.66 37.16
CA ALA A 7 -10.44 -32.76 35.77
C ALA A 7 -11.15 -33.85 34.94
N SER A 8 -11.51 -33.68 33.67
CA SER A 8 -11.16 -32.62 32.73
C SER A 8 -12.08 -32.70 31.49
N VAL A 9 -12.47 -31.53 31.00
CA VAL A 9 -12.55 -31.11 29.58
C VAL A 9 -13.50 -31.86 28.64
N ALA A 10 -14.48 -31.09 28.18
CA ALA A 10 -15.40 -31.36 27.10
C ALA A 10 -14.70 -31.71 25.78
N LEU A 11 -15.15 -32.79 25.15
CA LEU A 11 -14.81 -33.22 23.80
C LEU A 11 -15.51 -32.27 22.80
N SER A 12 -14.80 -31.29 22.24
CA SER A 12 -15.30 -30.48 21.13
C SER A 12 -14.71 -30.93 19.79
N ALA A 13 -15.63 -31.32 18.91
CA ALA A 13 -15.63 -31.28 17.45
C ALA A 13 -14.38 -31.71 16.64
N PRO A 14 -14.55 -32.66 15.68
CA PRO A 14 -13.54 -32.97 14.68
C PRO A 14 -13.41 -31.80 13.68
N HIS A 15 -12.30 -31.09 13.71
CA HIS A 15 -11.94 -30.18 12.63
C HIS A 15 -10.97 -30.87 11.67
N THR A 16 -11.59 -31.36 10.60
CA THR A 16 -11.12 -31.76 9.27
C THR A 16 -9.68 -31.37 8.91
N PRO A 17 -8.90 -32.28 8.28
CA PRO A 17 -7.51 -32.02 7.90
C PRO A 17 -7.40 -31.05 6.71
N LEU A 18 -6.32 -30.26 6.74
CA LEU A 18 -5.56 -29.68 5.61
C LEU A 18 -6.16 -29.95 4.22
N ARG A 19 -7.10 -29.09 3.80
CA ARG A 19 -7.56 -29.02 2.41
C ARG A 19 -6.92 -27.80 1.75
N LEU A 20 -5.77 -28.07 1.15
CA LEU A 20 -5.26 -27.52 -0.11
C LEU A 20 -6.32 -26.66 -0.86
N LEU A 21 -6.48 -25.39 -0.47
CA LEU A 21 -7.33 -24.44 -1.20
C LEU A 21 -6.44 -23.67 -2.16
N ALA A 22 -6.39 -24.20 -3.38
CA ALA A 22 -6.40 -23.45 -4.62
C ALA A 22 -5.78 -22.04 -4.52
N ARG A 23 -4.47 -21.96 -4.76
CA ARG A 23 -3.82 -20.76 -5.33
C ARG A 23 -4.29 -20.60 -6.78
N GLY A 24 -5.60 -20.53 -6.96
CA GLY A 24 -6.25 -20.16 -8.20
C GLY A 24 -5.92 -18.70 -8.43
N LEU A 25 -4.98 -18.48 -9.33
CA LEU A 25 -4.73 -17.25 -10.08
C LEU A 25 -5.98 -16.84 -10.88
N ALA A 26 -7.10 -16.65 -10.21
CA ALA A 26 -8.16 -15.81 -10.71
C ALA A 26 -7.88 -14.44 -10.12
N ALA A 27 -7.27 -13.59 -10.94
CA ALA A 27 -7.40 -12.15 -10.77
C ALA A 27 -8.89 -11.85 -10.65
N MET A 28 -9.41 -11.82 -9.42
CA MET A 28 -10.55 -10.99 -9.12
C MET A 28 -10.14 -9.62 -9.63
N ALA A 29 -10.93 -9.04 -10.54
CA ALA A 29 -10.67 -7.71 -11.05
C ALA A 29 -10.75 -6.75 -9.86
N GLU A 30 -9.65 -6.63 -9.12
CA GLU A 30 -9.54 -5.74 -7.99
C GLU A 30 -9.83 -4.34 -8.53
N PRO A 31 -10.71 -3.59 -7.86
CA PRO A 31 -11.03 -2.25 -8.32
C PRO A 31 -9.73 -1.46 -8.43
N LEU A 32 -9.41 -1.04 -9.65
CA LEU A 32 -8.25 -0.20 -9.87
C LEU A 32 -8.62 1.19 -9.38
N LYS A 33 -7.69 1.81 -8.65
CA LYS A 33 -7.84 3.11 -8.05
C LYS A 33 -6.73 4.02 -8.57
N SER A 34 -7.08 5.25 -8.87
CA SER A 34 -6.17 6.36 -9.09
C SER A 34 -6.29 7.33 -7.93
N VAL A 35 -5.17 7.80 -7.42
CA VAL A 35 -5.14 8.84 -6.39
C VAL A 35 -3.99 9.80 -6.68
N ASP A 36 -4.29 11.08 -6.56
CA ASP A 36 -3.30 12.15 -6.55
C ASP A 36 -2.85 12.39 -5.11
N TYR A 37 -1.57 12.70 -4.92
CA TYR A 37 -1.01 12.92 -3.61
C TYR A 37 -0.09 14.14 -3.59
N GLU A 38 0.00 14.76 -2.43
CA GLU A 38 0.98 15.80 -2.14
C GLU A 38 1.60 15.57 -0.76
N VAL A 39 2.92 15.39 -0.72
CA VAL A 39 3.69 15.16 0.49
C VAL A 39 4.43 16.44 0.88
N PHE A 40 4.24 16.84 2.13
CA PHE A 40 4.82 18.02 2.75
C PHE A 40 5.89 17.63 3.76
N GLY A 41 6.87 18.52 3.94
CA GLY A 41 7.98 18.35 4.88
C GLY A 41 9.34 18.49 4.18
N THR A 42 10.37 17.86 4.73
CA THR A 42 11.72 17.82 4.14
C THR A 42 11.80 16.69 3.12
N VAL A 43 11.26 16.95 1.92
CA VAL A 43 11.12 15.94 0.84
C VAL A 43 11.92 16.26 -0.43
N GLN A 44 12.50 17.45 -0.54
CA GLN A 44 13.42 17.82 -1.62
C GLN A 44 14.88 17.70 -1.18
N GLY A 45 15.79 17.38 -2.10
CA GLY A 45 17.20 17.14 -1.81
C GLY A 45 17.53 15.78 -1.16
N VAL A 46 16.52 14.95 -0.87
CA VAL A 46 16.66 13.68 -0.12
C VAL A 46 16.39 12.43 -0.97
N CYS A 47 16.52 12.54 -2.30
CA CYS A 47 16.21 11.47 -3.26
C CYS A 47 14.80 10.86 -3.15
N PHE A 48 13.83 11.58 -2.56
CA PHE A 48 12.46 11.08 -2.33
C PHE A 48 11.84 10.47 -3.58
N ARG A 49 11.96 11.15 -4.72
CA ARG A 49 11.44 10.72 -6.03
C ARG A 49 11.95 9.34 -6.47
N MET A 50 13.23 9.03 -6.24
CA MET A 50 13.82 7.73 -6.59
C MET A 50 13.26 6.61 -5.71
N TYR A 51 13.12 6.86 -4.40
CA TYR A 51 12.52 5.89 -3.49
C TYR A 51 11.04 5.65 -3.80
N THR A 52 10.29 6.72 -4.10
CA THR A 52 8.88 6.59 -4.52
C THR A 52 8.74 5.73 -5.77
N GLU A 53 9.58 5.94 -6.79
CA GLU A 53 9.57 5.12 -8.00
C GLU A 53 9.87 3.65 -7.71
N GLY A 54 10.94 3.36 -6.96
CA GLY A 54 11.30 1.99 -6.59
C GLY A 54 10.19 1.28 -5.81
N GLU A 55 9.57 2.00 -4.88
CA GLU A 55 8.52 1.46 -4.01
C GLU A 55 7.20 1.22 -4.75
N ALA A 56 6.86 2.09 -5.71
CA ALA A 56 5.75 1.91 -6.63
C ALA A 56 5.98 0.72 -7.56
N LYS A 57 7.17 0.61 -8.17
CA LYS A 57 7.56 -0.51 -9.04
C LYS A 57 7.55 -1.84 -8.29
N LYS A 58 8.03 -1.87 -7.05
CA LYS A 58 8.01 -3.06 -6.18
C LYS A 58 6.59 -3.57 -5.91
N ARG A 59 5.60 -2.67 -5.82
CA ARG A 59 4.18 -3.02 -5.70
C ARG A 59 3.53 -3.33 -7.06
N GLY A 60 4.13 -2.94 -8.17
CA GLY A 60 3.49 -2.99 -9.49
C GLY A 60 2.41 -1.92 -9.64
N LEU A 61 2.66 -0.74 -9.08
CA LEU A 61 1.85 0.46 -9.27
C LEU A 61 2.42 1.29 -10.42
N VAL A 62 1.57 2.08 -11.08
CA VAL A 62 1.93 2.97 -12.19
C VAL A 62 1.56 4.41 -11.85
N GLY A 63 2.12 5.37 -12.58
CA GLY A 63 1.85 6.79 -12.34
C GLY A 63 3.10 7.66 -12.47
N TRP A 64 3.18 8.71 -11.67
CA TRP A 64 4.31 9.64 -11.73
C TRP A 64 4.53 10.39 -10.43
N VAL A 65 5.74 10.91 -10.25
CA VAL A 65 6.12 11.75 -9.11
C VAL A 65 6.90 12.98 -9.58
N LYS A 66 6.66 14.15 -8.98
CA LYS A 66 7.27 15.44 -9.34
C LYS A 66 7.52 16.31 -8.10
N ASN A 67 8.57 17.13 -8.14
CA ASN A 67 8.76 18.19 -7.16
C ASN A 67 7.93 19.43 -7.53
N THR A 68 7.28 20.06 -6.56
CA THR A 68 6.64 21.35 -6.76
C THR A 68 7.61 22.49 -6.45
N SER A 69 7.33 23.69 -6.99
CA SER A 69 8.08 24.91 -6.68
C SER A 69 7.88 25.38 -5.22
N LYS A 70 6.90 24.81 -4.50
CA LYS A 70 6.60 25.14 -3.10
C LYS A 70 7.41 24.29 -2.10
N GLY A 71 8.32 23.45 -2.57
CA GLY A 71 9.12 22.57 -1.72
C GLY A 71 8.46 21.23 -1.39
N THR A 72 7.30 20.91 -1.98
CA THR A 72 6.58 19.63 -1.78
C THR A 72 6.90 18.63 -2.88
N VAL A 73 6.45 17.39 -2.68
CA VAL A 73 6.45 16.34 -3.71
C VAL A 73 5.02 15.96 -4.01
N THR A 74 4.62 16.10 -5.27
CA THR A 74 3.29 15.68 -5.75
C THR A 74 3.41 14.53 -6.74
N GLY A 75 2.34 13.77 -6.91
CA GLY A 75 2.30 12.70 -7.88
C GLY A 75 0.93 12.09 -8.01
N GLN A 76 0.85 11.12 -8.91
CA GLN A 76 -0.33 10.29 -9.10
C GLN A 76 0.10 8.84 -9.03
N VAL A 77 -0.67 8.03 -8.33
CA VAL A 77 -0.47 6.58 -8.29
C VAL A 77 -1.76 5.87 -8.68
N GLN A 78 -1.60 4.86 -9.53
CA GLN A 78 -2.68 4.05 -10.07
C GLN A 78 -2.36 2.57 -9.91
N GLY A 79 -3.38 1.78 -9.60
CA GLY A 79 -3.25 0.33 -9.47
C GLY A 79 -4.36 -0.29 -8.63
N PRO A 80 -4.23 -1.56 -8.23
CA PRO A 80 -5.18 -2.23 -7.35
C PRO A 80 -5.35 -1.47 -6.03
N GLU A 81 -6.59 -1.36 -5.53
CA GLU A 81 -6.90 -0.60 -4.33
C GLU A 81 -6.02 -0.95 -3.12
N GLU A 82 -5.81 -2.25 -2.84
CA GLU A 82 -5.00 -2.71 -1.71
C GLU A 82 -3.55 -2.19 -1.80
N LYS A 83 -2.99 -2.19 -3.01
CA LYS A 83 -1.63 -1.72 -3.29
C LYS A 83 -1.54 -0.21 -3.20
N VAL A 84 -2.55 0.50 -3.71
CA VAL A 84 -2.64 1.96 -3.60
C VAL A 84 -2.74 2.36 -2.13
N ASN A 85 -3.57 1.71 -1.32
CA ASN A 85 -3.68 1.97 0.12
C ASN A 85 -2.33 1.75 0.84
N SER A 86 -1.66 0.64 0.52
CA SER A 86 -0.31 0.36 1.01
C SER A 86 0.71 1.44 0.63
N MET A 87 0.60 2.00 -0.58
CA MET A 87 1.44 3.11 -1.03
C MET A 87 1.13 4.41 -0.27
N LYS A 88 -0.14 4.70 0.01
CA LYS A 88 -0.53 5.87 0.82
C LYS A 88 0.09 5.82 2.22
N SER A 89 0.02 4.66 2.88
CA SER A 89 0.63 4.45 4.20
C SER A 89 2.15 4.70 4.15
N TRP A 90 2.81 4.20 3.10
CA TRP A 90 4.25 4.41 2.91
C TRP A 90 4.61 5.89 2.66
N LEU A 91 3.85 6.59 1.81
CA LEU A 91 4.03 8.01 1.51
C LEU A 91 3.80 8.91 2.73
N SER A 92 3.00 8.45 3.69
CA SER A 92 2.72 9.19 4.92
C SER A 92 3.72 8.91 6.05
N LYS A 93 4.36 7.73 6.08
CA LYS A 93 5.15 7.29 7.26
C LYS A 93 6.61 6.98 7.00
N VAL A 94 6.97 6.53 5.80
CA VAL A 94 8.30 5.93 5.53
C VAL A 94 9.11 6.84 4.61
N GLY A 95 8.63 7.08 3.39
CA GLY A 95 9.35 7.90 2.42
C GLY A 95 10.81 7.49 2.19
N SER A 96 11.66 8.48 1.89
CA SER A 96 13.12 8.29 1.85
C SER A 96 13.70 8.26 3.27
N PRO A 97 14.74 7.47 3.56
CA PRO A 97 15.37 7.41 4.88
C PRO A 97 15.89 8.76 5.38
N SER A 98 16.26 9.67 4.47
CA SER A 98 16.70 11.03 4.81
C SER A 98 15.57 12.07 4.78
N SER A 99 14.34 11.66 4.50
CA SER A 99 13.18 12.56 4.45
C SER A 99 12.47 12.71 5.79
N ARG A 100 11.85 13.87 6.00
CA ARG A 100 10.89 14.10 7.08
C ARG A 100 9.54 14.43 6.46
N ILE A 101 8.58 13.55 6.64
CA ILE A 101 7.20 13.77 6.19
C ILE A 101 6.45 14.44 7.35
N ASP A 102 5.94 15.63 7.10
CA ASP A 102 5.10 16.37 8.05
C ASP A 102 3.63 15.97 7.89
N ARG A 103 3.17 15.94 6.64
CA ARG A 103 1.83 15.50 6.25
C ARG A 103 1.82 14.98 4.81
N ALA A 104 0.89 14.09 4.52
CA ALA A 104 0.59 13.64 3.17
C ALA A 104 -0.90 13.87 2.90
N ASP A 105 -1.21 14.66 1.88
CA ASP A 105 -2.56 14.90 1.39
C ASP A 105 -2.85 13.97 0.22
N PHE A 106 -4.07 13.45 0.17
CA PHE A 106 -4.55 12.58 -0.90
C PHE A 106 -5.83 13.17 -1.46
N SER A 107 -5.86 13.40 -2.76
CA SER A 107 -6.97 14.04 -3.46
C SER A 107 -7.30 13.31 -4.75
N ASN A 108 -8.45 13.65 -5.33
CA ASN A 108 -8.88 13.15 -6.64
C ASN A 108 -8.89 11.60 -6.72
N GLU A 109 -9.35 10.96 -5.65
CA GLU A 109 -9.50 9.52 -5.58
C GLU A 109 -10.62 9.04 -6.50
N LYS A 110 -10.27 8.23 -7.49
CA LYS A 110 -11.23 7.70 -8.46
C LYS A 110 -10.99 6.22 -8.72
N THR A 111 -12.06 5.45 -8.81
CA THR A 111 -12.01 4.08 -9.31
C THR A 111 -11.93 4.14 -10.83
N ILE A 112 -10.90 3.54 -11.40
CA ILE A 112 -10.63 3.51 -12.84
C ILE A 112 -10.89 2.10 -13.39
N SER A 113 -11.35 2.00 -14.63
CA SER A 113 -11.55 0.69 -15.28
C SER A 113 -10.26 0.18 -15.95
N LYS A 114 -9.30 1.09 -16.22
CA LYS A 114 -8.04 0.80 -16.89
C LYS A 114 -6.97 1.78 -16.40
N LEU A 115 -5.72 1.31 -16.33
CA LEU A 115 -4.55 2.13 -16.03
C LEU A 115 -4.32 3.18 -17.13
N GLU A 116 -4.18 4.45 -16.74
CA GLU A 116 -3.86 5.55 -17.66
C GLU A 116 -2.36 5.58 -17.99
N TYR A 117 -1.53 4.96 -17.16
CA TYR A 117 -0.08 4.88 -17.34
C TYR A 117 0.41 3.44 -17.45
N SER A 118 1.48 3.24 -18.22
CA SER A 118 2.13 1.93 -18.37
C SER A 118 3.28 1.70 -17.39
N ASN A 119 3.81 2.75 -16.76
CA ASN A 119 4.91 2.66 -15.81
C ASN A 119 4.80 3.76 -14.73
N PHE A 120 5.70 3.71 -13.75
CA PHE A 120 5.89 4.78 -12.78
C PHE A 120 7.14 5.58 -13.15
N SER A 121 6.98 6.89 -13.42
CA SER A 121 8.07 7.74 -13.90
C SER A 121 8.27 9.01 -13.06
N ILE A 122 9.53 9.43 -12.91
CA ILE A 122 9.88 10.71 -12.30
C ILE A 122 9.71 11.84 -13.34
N ARG A 123 8.97 12.89 -12.98
CA ARG A 123 8.77 14.11 -13.77
C ARG A 123 9.53 15.30 -13.15
N TYR A 124 9.89 16.26 -14.00
CA TYR A 124 10.62 17.49 -13.66
C TYR A 124 9.72 18.72 -13.83
#